data_AF-A0A844MUB6-F1
#
_entry.id   AF-A0A844MUB6-F1
#
_cell.length_a   1.000
_cell.length_b   1.000
_cell.length_c   1.000
_cell.angle_alpha   90.00
_cell.angle_beta   90.00
_cell.angle_gamma   90.00
#
_symmetry.space_group_name_H-M   'P 1'
#
loop_
_entity.id
_entity.type
_entity.pdbx_description
1 polymer ?
#
loop_
_entity_poly.entity_id
_entity_poly.type
_entity_poly.pdbx_seq_one_letter_code
_entity_poly.pdbx_strand_id
1 'polypeptide(L)'
;MIISDLDYLETVSETLSENVSGGRRAANAWTQFSALAVGQNTQTSAVTNLFAYSGNQGSYATSSTVVSSAASGNNTVSSATAVSSASVS
;
A
#
# COMPACT_ATOMS: atom_id res chain seq x y z
N MET A 1 -23.47 -22.83 14.67
CA MET A 1 -24.00 -21.57 14.13
C MET A 1 -23.07 -21.15 13.02
N ILE A 2 -23.49 -21.30 11.77
CA ILE A 2 -22.72 -20.90 10.60
C ILE A 2 -22.97 -19.40 10.45
N ILE A 3 -21.95 -18.59 10.71
CA ILE A 3 -22.03 -17.13 10.53
C ILE A 3 -21.91 -16.88 9.02
N SER A 4 -23.05 -16.62 8.40
CA SER A 4 -23.22 -16.19 7.01
C SER A 4 -22.64 -14.79 6.81
N ASP A 5 -21.91 -14.60 5.71
CA ASP A 5 -21.57 -13.31 5.07
C ASP A 5 -21.45 -12.12 6.03
N LEU A 6 -20.27 -11.96 6.65
CA LEU A 6 -19.87 -10.63 7.09
C LEU A 6 -19.77 -9.76 5.83
N ASP A 7 -20.55 -8.68 5.77
CA ASP A 7 -20.40 -7.59 4.81
C ASP A 7 -18.97 -7.03 4.89
N TYR A 8 -18.04 -7.60 4.12
CA TYR A 8 -16.69 -7.07 3.96
C TYR A 8 -16.76 -5.86 3.05
N LEU A 9 -16.62 -4.67 3.63
CA LEU A 9 -16.43 -3.45 2.86
C LEU A 9 -14.96 -3.35 2.48
N GLU A 10 -14.61 -3.88 1.32
CA GLU A 10 -13.29 -3.73 0.72
C GLU A 10 -13.24 -2.50 -0.17
N THR A 11 -12.19 -1.70 -0.02
CA THR A 11 -11.88 -0.60 -0.92
C THR A 11 -10.44 -0.73 -1.37
N VAL A 12 -10.26 -0.82 -2.69
CA VAL A 12 -8.96 -0.74 -3.35
C VAL A 12 -8.94 0.53 -4.18
N SER A 13 -7.94 1.38 -3.97
CA SER A 13 -7.70 2.57 -4.78
C SER A 13 -6.27 2.54 -5.28
N GLU A 14 -6.09 2.79 -6.58
CA GLU A 14 -4.79 2.83 -7.21
C GLU A 14 -4.64 4.13 -8.00
N THR A 15 -3.47 4.76 -7.90
CA THR A 15 -3.11 5.94 -8.68
C THR A 15 -1.71 5.75 -9.25
N LEU A 16 -1.57 5.93 -10.56
CA LEU A 16 -0.30 5.88 -11.26
C LEU A 16 -0.02 7.24 -11.91
N SER A 17 1.19 7.76 -11.73
CA SER A 17 1.67 8.96 -12.39
C SER A 17 3.03 8.66 -13.03
N GLU A 18 3.15 8.97 -14.32
CA GLU A 18 4.39 8.85 -15.06
C GLU A 18 4.81 10.21 -15.62
N ASN A 19 6.10 10.53 -15.54
CA ASN A 19 6.69 11.70 -16.15
C ASN A 19 7.88 11.26 -17.01
N VAL A 20 7.81 11.60 -18.30
CA VAL A 20 8.88 11.33 -19.27
C VAL A 20 9.37 12.66 -19.82
N SER A 21 10.64 13.00 -19.57
CA SER A 21 11.25 14.24 -20.10
C SER A 21 12.74 14.06 -20.38
N GLY A 22 13.19 14.45 -21.58
CA GLY A 22 14.62 14.55 -21.93
C GLY A 22 15.47 13.30 -21.66
N GLY A 23 14.94 12.10 -21.95
CA GLY A 23 15.63 10.83 -21.69
C GLY A 23 15.52 10.29 -20.25
N ARG A 24 14.80 11.00 -19.38
CA ARG A 24 14.51 10.60 -18.01
C ARG A 24 13.07 10.10 -17.90
N ARG A 25 12.85 9.10 -17.06
CA ARG A 25 11.54 8.54 -16.73
C ARG A 25 11.40 8.47 -15.23
N ALA A 26 10.31 9.00 -14.70
CA ALA A 26 9.91 8.82 -13.32
C ALA A 26 8.49 8.25 -13.29
N ALA A 27 8.27 7.25 -12.44
CA ALA A 27 6.95 6.67 -12.19
C ALA A 27 6.70 6.68 -10.68
N ASN A 28 5.49 7.06 -10.30
CA ASN A 28 5.00 6.97 -8.94
C ASN A 28 3.68 6.21 -8.97
N ALA A 29 3.58 5.13 -8.20
CA ALA A 29 2.36 4.39 -8.01
C ALA A 29 1.98 4.40 -6.53
N TRP A 30 0.71 4.64 -6.27
CA TRP A 30 0.12 4.61 -4.95
C TRP A 30 -1.03 3.62 -4.97
N THR A 31 -1.01 2.65 -4.05
CA THR A 31 -2.11 1.70 -3.87
C THR A 31 -2.56 1.71 -2.42
N GLN A 32 -3.85 1.84 -2.20
CA GLN A 32 -4.48 1.78 -0.89
C GLN A 32 -5.48 0.63 -0.85
N PHE A 33 -5.43 -0.14 0.22
CA PHE A 33 -6.40 -1.16 0.56
C PHE A 33 -7.01 -0.85 1.92
N SER A 34 -8.31 -1.09 2.08
CA SER A 34 -9.00 -1.08 3.36
C SER A 34 -10.05 -2.16 3.38
N ALA A 35 -10.10 -2.93 4.46
CA ALA A 35 -11.13 -3.91 4.74
C ALA A 35 -11.70 -3.68 6.14
N LEU A 36 -13.02 -3.76 6.25
CA LEU A 36 -13.76 -3.67 7.50
C LEU A 36 -14.65 -4.90 7.66
N ALA A 37 -14.47 -5.62 8.75
CA ALA A 37 -15.35 -6.68 9.21
C ALA A 37 -16.29 -6.13 10.29
N VAL A 38 -17.61 -6.09 10.02
CA VAL A 38 -18.62 -5.50 10.92
C VAL A 38 -19.06 -6.51 11.99
N GLY A 39 -19.03 -6.11 13.28
CA GLY A 39 -19.34 -6.95 14.44
C GLY A 39 -18.39 -6.71 15.62
N GLN A 40 -17.61 -7.71 16.02
CA GLN A 40 -16.42 -7.55 16.90
C GLN A 40 -15.30 -6.87 16.08
N ASN A 41 -15.56 -5.62 15.70
CA ASN A 41 -15.02 -4.94 14.52
C ASN A 41 -13.51 -5.11 14.33
N THR A 42 -13.13 -5.65 13.18
CA THR A 42 -11.74 -5.72 12.75
C THR A 42 -11.57 -4.86 11.49
N GLN A 43 -10.67 -3.89 11.56
CA GLN A 43 -10.27 -3.06 10.44
C GLN A 43 -8.84 -3.42 10.05
N THR A 44 -8.56 -3.54 8.76
CA THR A 44 -7.19 -3.60 8.24
C THR A 44 -7.07 -2.64 7.07
N SER A 45 -6.02 -1.83 7.05
CA SER A 45 -5.68 -0.96 5.94
C SER A 45 -4.22 -1.13 5.57
N ALA A 46 -3.93 -1.00 4.28
CA ALA A 46 -2.58 -1.02 3.76
C ALA A 46 -2.40 0.12 2.77
N VAL A 47 -1.23 0.75 2.80
CA VAL A 47 -0.82 1.77 1.85
C VAL A 47 0.54 1.40 1.31
N THR A 48 0.63 1.24 0.00
CA THR A 48 1.89 0.99 -0.70
C THR A 48 2.21 2.16 -1.61
N ASN A 49 3.43 2.66 -1.49
CA ASN A 49 3.99 3.68 -2.37
C ASN A 49 5.15 3.06 -3.14
N LEU A 50 5.14 3.20 -4.45
CA LEU A 50 6.23 2.82 -5.32
C LEU A 50 6.73 4.07 -6.04
N PHE A 51 8.04 4.25 -6.06
CA PHE A 51 8.68 5.29 -6.84
C PHE A 51 9.84 4.69 -7.62
N ALA A 52 9.86 4.93 -8.92
CA ALA A 52 10.94 4.53 -9.80
C ALA A 52 11.42 5.72 -10.62
N TYR A 53 12.73 5.80 -10.80
CA TYR A 53 13.40 6.79 -11.62
C TYR A 53 14.45 6.09 -12.49
N SER A 54 14.54 6.51 -13.74
CA SER A 54 15.60 6.11 -14.66
C SER A 54 16.07 7.32 -15.46
N GLY A 55 17.38 7.54 -15.52
CA GLY A 55 17.98 8.63 -16.29
C GLY A 55 19.43 8.36 -16.65
N ASN A 56 20.07 9.36 -17.25
CA ASN A 56 21.43 9.24 -17.79
C ASN A 56 22.52 8.95 -16.74
N GLN A 57 22.23 9.12 -15.45
CA GLN A 57 23.17 8.89 -14.34
C GLN A 57 22.81 7.64 -13.51
N GLY A 58 21.95 6.78 -14.04
CA GLY A 58 21.52 5.55 -13.37
C GLY A 58 20.01 5.46 -13.16
N SER A 59 19.62 4.38 -12.49
CA SER A 59 18.22 4.09 -12.15
C SER A 59 18.08 3.83 -10.66
N TYR A 60 16.94 4.23 -10.09
CA TYR A 60 16.60 4.05 -8.69
C TYR A 60 15.14 3.59 -8.57
N ALA A 61 14.88 2.65 -7.67
CA ALA A 61 13.52 2.24 -7.33
C ALA A 61 13.40 2.10 -5.81
N THR A 62 12.23 2.48 -5.28
CA THR A 62 11.87 2.28 -3.89
C THR A 62 10.41 1.88 -3.77
N SER A 63 10.13 1.01 -2.80
CA SER A 63 8.80 0.60 -2.40
C SER A 63 8.68 0.71 -0.89
N SER A 64 7.58 1.28 -0.41
CA SER A 64 7.24 1.37 1.00
C SER A 64 5.81 0.92 1.19
N THR A 65 5.60 -0.05 2.07
CA THR A 65 4.27 -0.56 2.46
C THR A 65 4.07 -0.35 3.94
N VAL A 66 2.93 0.23 4.31
CA VAL A 66 2.49 0.36 5.70
C VAL A 66 1.16 -0.36 5.85
N VAL A 67 1.08 -1.31 6.77
CA VAL A 67 -0.15 -2.03 7.11
C VAL A 67 -0.53 -1.65 8.54
N SER A 68 -1.80 -1.31 8.74
CA SER A 68 -2.39 -1.06 10.05
C SER A 68 -3.60 -1.97 10.24
N SER A 69 -3.73 -2.58 11.41
CA SER A 69 -4.88 -3.40 11.76
C SER A 69 -5.35 -3.07 13.18
N ALA A 70 -6.66 -3.06 13.38
CA ALA A 70 -7.29 -2.78 14.66
C ALA A 70 -8.45 -3.74 14.88
N ALA A 71 -8.52 -4.37 16.05
CA ALA A 71 -9.62 -5.26 16.45
C ALA A 71 -10.27 -4.75 17.75
N SER A 72 -11.55 -4.35 17.69
CA SER A 72 -12.28 -3.71 18.79
C SER A 72 -12.74 -4.69 19.87
N GLY A 73 -12.81 -5.99 19.58
CA GLY A 73 -13.16 -7.03 20.56
C GLY A 73 -12.09 -7.24 21.65
N ASN A 74 -10.83 -6.88 21.35
CA ASN A 74 -9.67 -7.10 22.21
C ASN A 74 -8.74 -5.86 22.30
N ASN A 75 -9.16 -4.69 21.79
CA ASN A 75 -8.36 -3.45 21.72
C ASN A 75 -6.92 -3.66 21.22
N THR A 76 -6.75 -4.52 20.22
CA THR A 76 -5.42 -4.79 19.65
C THR A 76 -5.22 -3.92 18.43
N VAL A 77 -4.16 -3.11 18.43
CA VAL A 77 -3.69 -2.36 17.26
C VAL A 77 -2.32 -2.89 16.89
N SER A 78 -2.12 -3.20 15.62
CA SER A 78 -0.83 -3.64 15.09
C SER A 78 -0.49 -2.86 13.82
N SER A 79 0.76 -2.45 13.70
CA SER A 79 1.30 -1.80 12.50
C SER A 79 2.59 -2.47 12.06
N ALA A 80 2.76 -2.59 10.75
CA ALA A 80 3.96 -3.12 10.13
C ALA A 80 4.36 -2.23 8.96
N THR A 81 5.66 -1.97 8.84
CA THR A 81 6.23 -1.18 7.75
C THR A 81 7.34 -1.99 7.08
N ALA A 82 7.29 -2.06 5.75
CA ALA A 82 8.33 -2.66 4.92
C ALA A 82 8.82 -1.63 3.90
N VAL A 83 10.14 -1.45 3.81
CA VAL A 83 10.77 -0.56 2.83
C VAL A 83 11.86 -1.34 2.09
N SER A 84 11.87 -1.23 0.76
CA SER A 84 12.88 -1.83 -0.11
C SER A 84 13.33 -0.81 -1.14
N SER A 85 14.64 -0.72 -1.38
CA SER A 85 15.21 0.17 -2.38
C SER A 85 16.33 -0.49 -3.17
N ALA A 86 16.48 -0.08 -4.42
CA ALA A 86 17.52 -0.55 -5.32
C ALA A 86 18.02 0.60 -6.20
N SER A 87 19.32 0.61 -6.50
CA SER A 87 19.94 1.60 -7.38
C SER A 87 21.02 0.96 -8.25
N VAL A 88 21.15 1.45 -9.47
CA VAL A 88 22.25 1.14 -10.39
C VAL A 88 22.80 2.44 -10.98
N SER A 89 24.11 2.53 -11.12
CA SER A 89 24.84 3.67 -11.68
C SER A 89 25.33 3.38 -13.10
#